data_AF-A0A9X4LEE7-F1
#
_entry.id   AF-A0A9X4LEE7-F1
#
_cell.length_a   1.000
_cell.length_b   1.000
_cell.length_c   1.000
_cell.angle_alpha   90.00
_cell.angle_beta   90.00
_cell.angle_gamma   90.00
#
_symmetry.space_group_name_H-M   'P 1'
#
loop_
_entity.id
_entity.type
_entity.pdbx_description
1 polymer ?
#
loop_
_entity_poly.entity_id
_entity_poly.type
_entity_poly.pdbx_seq_one_letter_code
_entity_poly.pdbx_strand_id
1 'polypeptide(L)'
;MTNESALPLTALWQNEFNADNLIDYARASKDLSEYIRVLVKEGYRHLVVPSRGAVPFISAAAAAWRLDIRSLPTYDERLKEMSELTYSPFHQKLILPFSADPQDATQTTAAIRRYWSRVLAGIVRRDGTDPYLTFYKVLVENLAKRNWLAALPSKLPTENFIFVDTVVSGRAICEIFRAFEEVGLDKCHFILIVDARGAEVAQRYQREIKAMADQGRCTVLPVNRLFTEDRGPAVSGVWSTVYPQILDAVRQRFEWARDAYGAGTFYHQVSSSQVKPRQGIGTPDYNMPVTQMYASLYVGISTAVRALRDAEAAEKKLADQVGRESSAFAEMLAERQADIDLDLRRQLEYQLMKFREAVEEMKPYSPLDKETTRILAEPRVHEAHPDAVVTVSSSHLVRVTLPDSEISRVMLEAEREIALGKDVLDDDWFR
;
A
#
# COMPACT_ATOMS: atom_id res chain seq x y z
N MET A 1 16.48 12.40 21.15
CA MET A 1 17.63 12.00 20.33
C MET A 1 18.16 10.69 20.89
N THR A 2 17.72 9.58 20.32
CA THR A 2 18.29 8.25 20.54
C THR A 2 18.85 7.82 19.20
N ASN A 3 20.15 7.55 19.14
CA ASN A 3 20.79 6.88 18.01
C ASN A 3 20.14 5.50 17.89
N GLU A 4 19.16 5.36 17.01
CA GLU A 4 18.81 4.05 16.46
C GLU A 4 20.02 3.59 15.67
N SER A 5 20.87 2.79 16.32
CA SER A 5 21.93 2.05 15.65
C SER A 5 21.26 1.19 14.59
N ALA A 6 21.40 1.56 13.33
CA ALA A 6 20.98 0.72 12.21
C ALA A 6 21.55 -0.68 12.44
N LEU A 7 20.68 -1.69 12.54
CA LEU A 7 21.12 -3.08 12.60
C LEU A 7 22.05 -3.33 11.41
N PRO A 8 23.16 -4.07 11.59
CA PRO A 8 23.98 -4.49 10.46
C PRO A 8 23.06 -5.13 9.41
N LEU A 9 23.27 -4.82 8.12
CA LEU A 9 22.47 -5.37 7.01
C LEU A 9 22.23 -6.88 7.17
N THR A 10 23.26 -7.62 7.63
CA THR A 10 23.21 -9.05 7.94
C THR A 10 22.15 -9.46 8.97
N ALA A 11 21.95 -8.70 10.06
CA ALA A 11 20.94 -9.00 11.08
C ALA A 11 19.51 -8.73 10.55
N LEU A 12 19.35 -7.72 9.69
CA LEU A 12 18.08 -7.36 9.10
C LEU A 12 17.64 -8.36 8.02
N TRP A 13 18.60 -8.89 7.24
CA TRP A 13 18.38 -10.03 6.33
C TRP A 13 17.94 -11.30 7.04
N GLN A 14 18.42 -11.54 8.25
CA GLN A 14 18.08 -12.73 9.03
C GLN A 14 16.72 -12.59 9.72
N ASN A 15 16.41 -11.40 10.22
CA ASN A 15 15.21 -11.17 11.05
C ASN A 15 13.98 -10.74 10.25
N GLU A 16 14.13 -9.98 9.16
CA GLU A 16 12.99 -9.44 8.40
C GLU A 16 12.76 -10.16 7.07
N PHE A 17 13.82 -10.38 6.28
CA PHE A 17 13.73 -11.03 4.96
C PHE A 17 14.08 -12.52 5.01
N ASN A 18 13.19 -13.29 5.65
CA ASN A 18 13.31 -14.74 5.80
C ASN A 18 12.08 -15.48 5.24
N ALA A 19 12.20 -16.80 5.08
CA ALA A 19 11.14 -17.63 4.51
C ALA A 19 9.86 -17.59 5.36
N ASP A 20 9.96 -17.57 6.69
CA ASP A 20 8.80 -17.56 7.58
C ASP A 20 7.95 -16.31 7.38
N ASN A 21 8.58 -15.13 7.32
CA ASN A 21 7.89 -13.88 7.06
C ASN A 21 7.27 -13.83 5.66
N LEU A 22 7.94 -14.38 4.63
CA LEU A 22 7.37 -14.46 3.27
C LEU A 22 6.14 -15.39 3.21
N ILE A 23 6.20 -16.54 3.89
CA ILE A 23 5.07 -17.48 4.00
C ILE A 23 3.90 -16.81 4.73
N ASP A 24 4.18 -16.08 5.81
CA ASP A 24 3.16 -15.39 6.59
C ASP A 24 2.49 -14.25 5.80
N TYR A 25 3.29 -13.47 5.04
CA TYR A 25 2.76 -12.51 4.07
C TYR A 25 1.84 -13.17 3.03
N ALA A 26 2.24 -14.34 2.52
CA ALA A 26 1.45 -15.08 1.54
C ALA A 26 0.12 -15.58 2.13
N ARG A 27 0.13 -16.09 3.38
CA ARG A 27 -1.08 -16.49 4.11
C ARG A 27 -2.02 -15.30 4.29
N ALA A 28 -1.54 -14.20 4.86
CA ALA A 28 -2.36 -13.01 5.05
C ALA A 28 -2.89 -12.41 3.73
N SER A 29 -2.11 -12.49 2.65
CA SER A 29 -2.56 -12.05 1.32
C SER A 29 -3.66 -12.94 0.76
N LYS A 30 -3.60 -14.24 1.02
CA LYS A 30 -4.66 -15.17 0.63
C LYS A 30 -5.93 -14.94 1.45
N ASP A 31 -5.81 -14.79 2.76
CA ASP A 31 -6.94 -14.45 3.63
C ASP A 31 -7.58 -13.12 3.19
N LEU A 32 -6.77 -12.11 2.89
CA LEU A 32 -7.22 -10.83 2.31
C LEU A 32 -8.01 -11.03 1.01
N SER A 33 -7.54 -11.90 0.11
CA SER A 33 -8.25 -12.25 -1.13
C SER A 33 -9.62 -12.85 -0.85
N GLU A 34 -9.69 -13.83 0.05
CA GLU A 34 -10.94 -14.50 0.42
C GLU A 34 -11.93 -13.54 1.07
N TYR A 35 -11.48 -12.72 2.03
CA TYR A 35 -12.32 -11.72 2.69
C TYR A 35 -12.84 -10.67 1.70
N ILE A 36 -12.00 -10.16 0.79
CA ILE A 36 -12.45 -9.23 -0.24
C ILE A 36 -13.54 -9.88 -1.11
N ARG A 37 -13.41 -11.16 -1.47
CA ARG A 37 -14.44 -11.87 -2.25
C ARG A 37 -15.76 -12.00 -1.50
N VAL A 38 -15.75 -12.14 -0.18
CA VAL A 38 -16.95 -12.10 0.66
C VAL A 38 -17.58 -10.70 0.62
N LEU A 39 -16.80 -9.65 0.89
CA LEU A 39 -17.28 -8.26 0.88
C LEU A 39 -17.80 -7.84 -0.51
N VAL A 40 -17.24 -8.36 -1.59
CA VAL A 40 -17.76 -8.13 -2.95
C VAL A 40 -19.20 -8.63 -3.10
N LYS A 41 -19.54 -9.77 -2.48
CA LYS A 41 -20.92 -10.30 -2.47
C LYS A 41 -21.86 -9.44 -1.63
N GLU A 42 -21.33 -8.74 -0.63
CA GLU A 42 -22.05 -7.80 0.23
C GLU A 42 -22.18 -6.39 -0.39
N GLY A 43 -21.61 -6.18 -1.58
CA GLY A 43 -21.76 -4.93 -2.34
C GLY A 43 -20.58 -3.97 -2.24
N TYR A 44 -19.48 -4.34 -1.57
CA TYR A 44 -18.26 -3.54 -1.53
C TYR A 44 -17.47 -3.71 -2.84
N ARG A 45 -17.43 -2.66 -3.66
CA ARG A 45 -16.86 -2.72 -5.02
C ARG A 45 -15.56 -1.94 -5.22
N HIS A 46 -15.14 -1.17 -4.22
CA HIS A 46 -13.98 -0.28 -4.32
C HIS A 46 -13.03 -0.49 -3.15
N LEU A 47 -11.75 -0.26 -3.41
CA LEU A 47 -10.70 -0.40 -2.41
C LEU A 47 -10.01 0.96 -2.21
N VAL A 48 -9.83 1.37 -0.97
CA VAL A 48 -9.03 2.55 -0.60
C VAL A 48 -7.79 2.08 0.14
N VAL A 49 -6.62 2.52 -0.34
CA VAL A 49 -5.30 2.18 0.22
C VAL A 49 -4.65 3.45 0.79
N PRO A 50 -4.60 3.63 2.12
CA PRO A 50 -3.93 4.74 2.77
C PRO A 50 -2.40 4.57 2.83
N SER A 51 -1.94 3.32 2.98
CA SER A 51 -0.56 2.99 3.34
C SER A 51 0.19 2.31 2.20
N ARG A 52 1.47 2.67 2.07
CA ARG A 52 2.43 1.99 1.19
C ARG A 52 2.65 0.53 1.62
N GLY A 53 2.61 0.26 2.91
CA GLY A 53 2.87 -1.06 3.48
C GLY A 53 1.83 -2.11 3.07
N ALA A 54 0.59 -1.69 2.76
CA ALA A 54 -0.50 -2.56 2.34
C ALA A 54 -0.43 -2.97 0.85
N VAL A 55 0.27 -2.19 0.00
CA VAL A 55 0.32 -2.42 -1.46
C VAL A 55 0.86 -3.82 -1.84
N PRO A 56 1.93 -4.34 -1.20
CA PRO A 56 2.39 -5.71 -1.44
C PRO A 56 1.33 -6.78 -1.15
N PHE A 57 0.59 -6.66 -0.04
CA PHE A 57 -0.47 -7.60 0.32
C PHE A 57 -1.62 -7.58 -0.70
N ILE A 58 -2.06 -6.40 -1.13
CA ILE A 58 -3.12 -6.25 -2.13
C ILE A 58 -2.69 -6.87 -3.47
N SER A 59 -1.44 -6.66 -3.88
CA SER A 59 -0.90 -7.22 -5.12
C SER A 59 -0.84 -8.75 -5.07
N ALA A 60 -0.37 -9.31 -3.94
CA ALA A 60 -0.32 -10.75 -3.73
C ALA A 60 -1.71 -11.37 -3.60
N ALA A 61 -2.67 -10.70 -2.96
CA ALA A 61 -4.06 -11.12 -2.85
C ALA A 61 -4.73 -11.23 -4.23
N ALA A 62 -4.55 -10.23 -5.10
CA ALA A 62 -5.03 -10.30 -6.48
C ALA A 62 -4.39 -11.46 -7.26
N ALA A 63 -3.10 -11.75 -7.00
CA ALA A 63 -2.42 -12.89 -7.61
C ALA A 63 -2.96 -14.24 -7.08
N ALA A 64 -3.30 -14.32 -5.79
CA ALA A 64 -3.94 -15.50 -5.20
C ALA A 64 -5.27 -15.81 -5.91
N TRP A 65 -6.16 -14.81 -6.06
CA TRP A 65 -7.41 -15.02 -6.80
C TRP A 65 -7.16 -15.47 -8.25
N ARG A 66 -6.17 -14.90 -8.96
CA ARG A 66 -5.82 -15.38 -10.32
C ARG A 66 -5.38 -16.83 -10.34
N LEU A 67 -4.69 -17.31 -9.30
CA LEU A 67 -4.26 -18.71 -9.20
C LEU A 67 -5.45 -19.63 -8.91
N ASP A 68 -6.43 -19.18 -8.14
CA ASP A 68 -7.69 -19.90 -7.91
C ASP A 68 -8.50 -20.01 -9.21
N ILE A 69 -8.56 -18.93 -9.99
CA ILE A 69 -9.24 -18.98 -11.30
C ILE A 69 -8.59 -20.04 -12.18
N ARG A 70 -7.26 -20.10 -12.23
CA ARG A 70 -6.54 -21.08 -13.06
C ARG A 70 -6.76 -22.52 -12.64
N SER A 71 -7.15 -22.79 -11.39
CA SER A 71 -7.42 -24.15 -10.91
C SER A 71 -8.85 -24.62 -11.16
N LEU A 72 -9.76 -23.74 -11.59
CA LEU A 72 -11.13 -24.12 -11.92
C LEU A 72 -11.16 -25.08 -13.14
N PRO A 73 -12.02 -26.11 -13.12
CA PRO A 73 -11.98 -27.18 -14.11
C PRO A 73 -12.44 -26.72 -15.49
N THR A 74 -13.51 -25.92 -15.57
CA THR A 74 -14.14 -25.56 -16.85
C THR A 74 -13.71 -24.19 -17.37
N TYR A 75 -13.79 -23.99 -18.69
CA TYR A 75 -13.51 -22.69 -19.29
C TYR A 75 -14.53 -21.62 -18.85
N ASP A 76 -15.81 -21.99 -18.77
CA ASP A 76 -16.89 -21.05 -18.45
C ASP A 76 -16.78 -20.52 -17.01
N GLU A 77 -16.45 -21.37 -16.04
CA GLU A 77 -16.17 -20.94 -14.66
C GLU A 77 -14.95 -20.01 -14.61
N ARG A 78 -13.89 -20.33 -15.36
CA ARG A 78 -12.69 -19.47 -15.46
C ARG A 78 -13.02 -18.11 -16.03
N LEU A 79 -13.82 -18.06 -17.10
CA LEU A 79 -14.22 -16.81 -17.74
C LEU A 79 -15.09 -15.96 -16.79
N LYS A 80 -16.05 -16.59 -16.10
CA LYS A 80 -16.91 -15.93 -15.12
C LYS A 80 -16.11 -15.32 -13.97
N GLU A 81 -15.24 -16.08 -13.34
CA GLU A 81 -14.43 -15.57 -12.22
C GLU A 81 -13.37 -14.56 -12.67
N MET A 82 -12.84 -14.68 -13.89
CA MET A 82 -11.97 -13.65 -14.47
C MET A 82 -12.71 -12.33 -14.68
N SER A 83 -13.97 -12.38 -15.10
CA SER A 83 -14.84 -11.20 -15.18
C SER A 83 -15.02 -10.57 -13.80
N GLU A 84 -15.39 -11.37 -12.78
CA GLU A 84 -15.52 -10.89 -11.39
C GLU A 84 -14.23 -10.23 -10.89
N LEU A 85 -13.06 -10.87 -11.10
CA LEU A 85 -11.77 -10.28 -10.74
C LEU A 85 -11.50 -8.96 -11.47
N THR A 86 -11.82 -8.88 -12.77
CA THR A 86 -11.60 -7.67 -13.59
C THR A 86 -12.40 -6.48 -13.07
N TYR A 87 -13.62 -6.72 -12.60
CA TYR A 87 -14.49 -5.71 -12.01
C TYR A 87 -14.43 -5.64 -10.47
N SER A 88 -13.49 -6.35 -9.86
CA SER A 88 -13.33 -6.40 -8.41
C SER A 88 -12.64 -5.15 -7.84
N PRO A 89 -12.69 -4.94 -6.51
CA PRO A 89 -11.96 -3.89 -5.83
C PRO A 89 -10.45 -3.88 -6.10
N PHE A 90 -9.85 -5.01 -6.51
CA PHE A 90 -8.42 -5.07 -6.84
C PHE A 90 -8.02 -4.23 -8.06
N HIS A 91 -8.95 -4.02 -9.01
CA HIS A 91 -8.74 -3.16 -10.19
C HIS A 91 -9.42 -1.78 -10.03
N GLN A 92 -10.27 -1.61 -9.02
CA GLN A 92 -10.95 -0.35 -8.68
C GLN A 92 -10.39 0.23 -7.36
N LYS A 93 -9.06 0.37 -7.30
CA LYS A 93 -8.35 0.83 -6.11
C LYS A 93 -7.97 2.31 -6.21
N LEU A 94 -8.25 3.05 -5.14
CA LEU A 94 -7.81 4.43 -4.95
C LEU A 94 -6.71 4.46 -3.88
N ILE A 95 -5.57 5.07 -4.19
CA ILE A 95 -4.46 5.21 -3.24
C ILE A 95 -4.39 6.67 -2.80
N LEU A 96 -4.50 6.94 -1.50
CA LEU A 96 -4.49 8.29 -0.93
C LEU A 96 -3.43 8.42 0.17
N PRO A 97 -2.62 9.51 0.22
CA PRO A 97 -1.46 9.61 1.08
C PRO A 97 -1.76 10.01 2.52
N PHE A 98 -2.34 9.07 3.29
CA PHE A 98 -2.56 9.23 4.73
C PHE A 98 -1.27 9.22 5.58
N SER A 99 -0.10 9.00 4.96
CA SER A 99 1.21 9.06 5.61
C SER A 99 1.45 10.40 6.31
N ALA A 100 1.79 10.33 7.59
CA ALA A 100 2.01 11.51 8.42
C ALA A 100 3.49 11.89 8.53
N ASP A 101 3.80 13.18 8.37
CA ASP A 101 5.17 13.72 8.47
C ASP A 101 5.20 15.11 9.14
N PRO A 102 4.83 15.22 10.42
CA PRO A 102 4.77 16.52 11.10
C PRO A 102 6.15 17.18 11.17
N GLN A 103 6.26 18.43 10.72
CA GLN A 103 7.51 19.21 10.75
C GLN A 103 7.69 20.08 11.99
N ASP A 104 6.58 20.43 12.65
CA ASP A 104 6.58 21.32 13.80
C ASP A 104 5.50 20.92 14.83
N ALA A 105 5.54 21.54 16.01
CA ALA A 105 4.66 21.22 17.13
C ALA A 105 3.17 21.52 16.88
N THR A 106 2.84 22.34 15.87
CA THR A 106 1.46 22.66 15.48
C THR A 106 0.86 21.60 14.56
N GLN A 107 1.70 20.76 13.93
CA GLN A 107 1.27 19.71 13.02
C GLN A 107 1.01 18.43 13.82
N THR A 108 -0.21 17.89 13.73
CA THR A 108 -0.56 16.63 14.39
C THR A 108 -0.85 15.56 13.36
N THR A 109 -0.51 14.31 13.68
CA THR A 109 -0.85 13.14 12.85
C THR A 109 -2.36 12.99 12.64
N ALA A 110 -3.16 13.42 13.62
CA ALA A 110 -4.61 13.37 13.56
C ALA A 110 -5.16 14.38 12.53
N ALA A 111 -4.59 15.59 12.48
CA ALA A 111 -4.97 16.59 11.49
C ALA A 111 -4.68 16.12 10.06
N ILE A 112 -3.50 15.52 9.82
CA ILE A 112 -3.13 14.91 8.52
C ILE A 112 -4.20 13.92 8.07
N ARG A 113 -4.59 13.00 8.96
CA ARG A 113 -5.58 11.96 8.68
C ARG A 113 -6.96 12.56 8.44
N ARG A 114 -7.33 13.61 9.18
CA ARG A 114 -8.59 14.33 8.96
C ARG A 114 -8.63 14.98 7.57
N TYR A 115 -7.55 15.65 7.16
CA TYR A 115 -7.46 16.23 5.82
C TYR A 115 -7.68 15.19 4.72
N TRP A 116 -6.95 14.06 4.77
CA TRP A 116 -7.12 13.00 3.77
C TRP A 116 -8.46 12.30 3.83
N SER A 117 -9.08 12.22 5.02
CA SER A 117 -10.46 11.74 5.17
C SER A 117 -11.46 12.68 4.49
N ARG A 118 -11.24 14.00 4.52
CA ARG A 118 -12.08 14.98 3.81
C ARG A 118 -11.93 14.88 2.31
N VAL A 119 -10.71 14.74 1.80
CA VAL A 119 -10.46 14.47 0.37
C VAL A 119 -11.20 13.21 -0.08
N LEU A 120 -11.09 12.12 0.68
CA LEU A 120 -11.82 10.88 0.38
C LEU A 120 -13.33 11.07 0.45
N ALA A 121 -13.83 11.85 1.41
CA ALA A 121 -15.25 12.14 1.53
C ALA A 121 -15.80 12.91 0.33
N GLY A 122 -15.07 13.91 -0.19
CA GLY A 122 -15.43 14.60 -1.44
C GLY A 122 -15.56 13.63 -2.61
N ILE A 123 -14.60 12.70 -2.76
CA ILE A 123 -14.63 11.66 -3.81
C ILE A 123 -15.85 10.74 -3.65
N VAL A 124 -16.07 10.22 -2.44
CA VAL A 124 -17.17 9.27 -2.13
C VAL A 124 -18.54 9.90 -2.36
N ARG A 125 -18.70 11.18 -2.00
CA ARG A 125 -19.95 11.93 -2.16
C ARG A 125 -20.20 12.46 -3.56
N ARG A 126 -19.20 12.38 -4.44
CA ARG A 126 -19.22 13.05 -5.74
C ARG A 126 -19.38 14.57 -5.60
N ASP A 127 -18.78 15.15 -4.57
CA ASP A 127 -18.73 16.60 -4.40
C ASP A 127 -17.42 17.11 -5.00
N GLY A 128 -17.40 17.32 -6.31
CA GLY A 128 -16.24 17.87 -6.99
C GLY A 128 -16.05 19.37 -6.76
N THR A 129 -16.94 20.02 -6.02
CA THR A 129 -16.77 21.41 -5.58
C THR A 129 -16.08 21.51 -4.21
N ASP A 130 -15.86 20.37 -3.54
CA ASP A 130 -15.19 20.32 -2.25
C ASP A 130 -13.75 20.88 -2.36
N PRO A 131 -13.38 21.89 -1.55
CA PRO A 131 -12.10 22.57 -1.71
C PRO A 131 -10.89 21.69 -1.35
N TYR A 132 -11.07 20.65 -0.51
CA TYR A 132 -10.01 19.68 -0.22
C TYR A 132 -9.73 18.83 -1.46
N LEU A 133 -10.78 18.40 -2.17
CA LEU A 133 -10.65 17.64 -3.41
C LEU A 133 -10.09 18.50 -4.55
N THR A 134 -10.56 19.73 -4.72
CA THR A 134 -10.03 20.68 -5.71
C THR A 134 -8.54 20.93 -5.48
N PHE A 135 -8.12 21.13 -4.23
CA PHE A 135 -6.71 21.32 -3.92
C PHE A 135 -5.89 20.05 -4.18
N TYR A 136 -6.43 18.86 -3.91
CA TYR A 136 -5.75 17.61 -4.26
C TYR A 136 -5.50 17.46 -5.78
N LYS A 137 -6.47 17.84 -6.63
CA LYS A 137 -6.26 17.95 -8.09
C LYS A 137 -5.07 18.85 -8.41
N VAL A 138 -5.02 20.05 -7.80
CA VAL A 138 -3.92 21.00 -8.01
C VAL A 138 -2.57 20.39 -7.64
N LEU A 139 -2.47 19.68 -6.52
CA LEU A 139 -1.24 19.00 -6.11
C LEU A 139 -0.78 17.96 -7.16
N VAL A 140 -1.69 17.14 -7.68
CA VAL A 140 -1.34 16.12 -8.68
C VAL A 140 -0.95 16.73 -10.02
N GLU A 141 -1.74 17.68 -10.54
CA GLU A 141 -1.48 18.29 -11.84
C GLU A 141 -0.23 19.16 -11.83
N ASN A 142 -0.02 19.95 -10.77
CA ASN A 142 1.05 20.94 -10.74
C ASN A 142 2.34 20.48 -10.10
N LEU A 143 2.27 19.57 -9.12
CA LEU A 143 3.45 19.07 -8.41
C LEU A 143 3.83 17.66 -8.86
N ALA A 144 2.87 16.74 -9.01
CA ALA A 144 3.21 15.45 -9.60
C ALA A 144 3.39 15.50 -11.12
N LYS A 145 2.96 16.59 -11.77
CA LYS A 145 2.98 16.79 -13.23
C LYS A 145 2.30 15.64 -13.98
N ARG A 146 1.18 15.16 -13.42
CA ARG A 146 0.42 14.01 -13.93
C ARG A 146 -1.01 14.41 -14.27
N ASN A 147 -1.60 13.68 -15.20
CA ASN A 147 -3.02 13.77 -15.47
C ASN A 147 -3.79 13.30 -14.21
N TRP A 148 -4.68 14.16 -13.70
CA TRP A 148 -5.48 13.89 -12.51
C TRP A 148 -6.43 12.71 -12.69
N LEU A 149 -7.11 12.60 -13.83
CA LEU A 149 -7.99 11.47 -14.17
C LEU A 149 -7.23 10.15 -14.16
N ALA A 150 -5.97 10.15 -14.61
CA ALA A 150 -5.14 8.95 -14.59
C ALA A 150 -4.69 8.53 -13.17
N ALA A 151 -4.81 9.41 -12.17
CA ALA A 151 -4.53 9.09 -10.77
C ALA A 151 -5.76 8.48 -10.05
N LEU A 152 -6.94 8.60 -10.65
CA LEU A 152 -8.20 8.09 -10.12
C LEU A 152 -8.57 6.74 -10.79
N PRO A 153 -9.23 5.82 -10.07
CA PRO A 153 -9.77 4.62 -10.70
C PRO A 153 -10.90 4.99 -11.68
N SER A 154 -11.12 4.13 -12.69
CA SER A 154 -12.20 4.34 -13.66
C SER A 154 -13.58 4.38 -13.04
N LYS A 155 -13.77 3.69 -11.90
CA LYS A 155 -14.93 3.87 -11.03
C LYS A 155 -14.47 4.33 -9.67
N LEU A 156 -14.93 5.51 -9.29
CA LEU A 156 -14.59 6.10 -8.00
C LEU A 156 -15.33 5.38 -6.84
N PRO A 157 -14.71 5.30 -5.65
CA PRO A 157 -15.36 4.75 -4.46
C PRO A 157 -16.75 5.34 -4.19
N THR A 158 -17.67 4.49 -3.75
CA THR A 158 -18.99 4.87 -3.20
C THR A 158 -18.93 4.79 -1.67
N GLU A 159 -20.05 5.01 -0.96
CA GLU A 159 -20.09 4.93 0.51
C GLU A 159 -19.68 3.56 1.07
N ASN A 160 -19.89 2.48 0.31
CA ASN A 160 -19.51 1.12 0.68
C ASN A 160 -18.20 0.74 -0.02
N PHE A 161 -17.09 1.06 0.62
CA PHE A 161 -15.74 0.71 0.15
C PHE A 161 -14.97 -0.08 1.22
N ILE A 162 -13.93 -0.77 0.77
CA ILE A 162 -13.00 -1.51 1.63
C ILE A 162 -11.79 -0.62 1.89
N PHE A 163 -11.43 -0.41 3.15
CA PHE A 163 -10.23 0.33 3.54
C PHE A 163 -9.19 -0.64 4.08
N VAL A 164 -8.05 -0.78 3.37
CA VAL A 164 -7.02 -1.77 3.72
C VAL A 164 -5.76 -1.08 4.21
N ASP A 165 -5.43 -1.26 5.49
CA ASP A 165 -4.28 -0.59 6.12
C ASP A 165 -3.38 -1.55 6.90
N THR A 166 -2.13 -1.14 7.08
CA THR A 166 -1.14 -1.79 7.93
C THR A 166 -1.14 -1.16 9.33
N VAL A 167 -0.97 -1.99 10.37
CA VAL A 167 -1.08 -1.55 11.76
C VAL A 167 0.09 -2.06 12.57
N VAL A 168 0.91 -1.13 13.07
CA VAL A 168 2.00 -1.41 14.03
C VAL A 168 1.57 -1.03 15.44
N SER A 169 1.43 0.28 15.72
CA SER A 169 1.08 0.77 17.06
C SER A 169 -0.43 0.87 17.33
N GLY A 170 -1.27 0.82 16.29
CA GLY A 170 -2.72 1.07 16.37
C GLY A 170 -3.13 2.55 16.36
N ARG A 171 -2.20 3.49 16.62
CA ARG A 171 -2.51 4.93 16.62
C ARG A 171 -3.00 5.43 15.26
N ALA A 172 -2.34 4.97 14.20
CA ALA A 172 -2.63 5.29 12.81
C ALA A 172 -4.12 5.20 12.51
N ILE A 173 -4.58 3.96 12.59
CA ILE A 173 -5.93 3.59 12.25
C ILE A 173 -6.97 4.17 13.22
N CYS A 174 -6.69 4.26 14.53
CA CYS A 174 -7.64 4.85 15.49
C CYS A 174 -7.90 6.34 15.24
N GLU A 175 -6.89 7.10 14.79
CA GLU A 175 -7.12 8.49 14.37
C GLU A 175 -7.89 8.56 13.03
N ILE A 176 -7.68 7.61 12.10
CA ILE A 176 -8.43 7.52 10.84
C ILE A 176 -9.90 7.18 11.11
N PHE A 177 -10.17 6.21 11.98
CA PHE A 177 -11.53 5.82 12.35
C PHE A 177 -12.35 7.01 12.88
N ARG A 178 -11.78 7.75 13.84
CA ARG A 178 -12.43 8.95 14.39
C ARG A 178 -12.63 10.01 13.32
N ALA A 179 -11.63 10.23 12.45
CA ALA A 179 -11.76 11.17 11.35
C ALA A 179 -12.88 10.74 10.38
N PHE A 180 -13.01 9.45 10.07
CA PHE A 180 -14.07 8.91 9.21
C PHE A 180 -15.45 9.10 9.83
N GLU A 181 -15.60 8.91 11.14
CA GLU A 181 -16.84 9.21 11.85
C GLU A 181 -17.17 10.71 11.81
N GLU A 182 -16.19 11.57 12.08
CA GLU A 182 -16.34 13.03 11.99
C GLU A 182 -16.77 13.49 10.59
N VAL A 183 -16.25 12.85 9.54
CA VAL A 183 -16.54 13.21 8.15
C VAL A 183 -17.60 12.32 7.50
N GLY A 184 -18.33 11.47 8.23
CA GLY A 184 -19.42 10.65 7.69
C GLY A 184 -19.01 9.61 6.63
N LEU A 185 -17.90 8.92 6.85
CA LEU A 185 -17.41 7.77 6.07
C LEU A 185 -17.53 6.46 6.86
N ASP A 186 -18.57 6.34 7.68
CA ASP A 186 -18.72 5.29 8.69
C ASP A 186 -19.17 3.93 8.13
N LYS A 187 -19.69 3.90 6.91
CA LYS A 187 -20.19 2.70 6.21
C LYS A 187 -19.11 1.82 5.55
N CYS A 188 -17.85 2.24 5.55
CA CYS A 188 -16.78 1.43 4.96
C CYS A 188 -16.40 0.24 5.86
N HIS A 189 -15.88 -0.82 5.24
CA HIS A 189 -15.33 -1.96 5.96
C HIS A 189 -13.81 -1.88 6.02
N PHE A 190 -13.24 -2.04 7.20
CA PHE A 190 -11.79 -2.01 7.39
C PHE A 190 -11.20 -3.41 7.37
N ILE A 191 -10.07 -3.56 6.67
CA ILE A 191 -9.22 -4.75 6.79
C ILE A 191 -7.86 -4.29 7.28
N LEU A 192 -7.51 -4.70 8.50
CA LEU A 192 -6.30 -4.29 9.19
C LEU A 192 -5.29 -5.41 9.20
N ILE A 193 -4.13 -5.19 8.59
CA ILE A 193 -3.02 -6.14 8.62
C ILE A 193 -2.11 -5.74 9.78
N VAL A 194 -2.04 -6.57 10.82
CA VAL A 194 -1.48 -6.17 12.13
C VAL A 194 -0.12 -6.82 12.37
N ASP A 195 0.90 -5.99 12.60
CA ASP A 195 2.28 -6.42 12.89
C ASP A 195 2.40 -7.16 14.23
N ALA A 196 3.42 -8.01 14.36
CA ALA A 196 3.75 -8.76 15.57
C ALA A 196 2.53 -9.45 16.21
N ARG A 197 1.56 -9.86 15.38
CA ARG A 197 0.27 -10.43 15.78
C ARG A 197 -0.50 -9.56 16.79
N GLY A 198 -0.28 -8.24 16.76
CA GLY A 198 -0.90 -7.26 17.65
C GLY A 198 -0.17 -7.03 18.97
N ALA A 199 0.96 -7.68 19.22
CA ALA A 199 1.70 -7.55 20.49
C ALA A 199 2.22 -6.12 20.74
N GLU A 200 2.55 -5.38 19.68
CA GLU A 200 3.06 -4.01 19.75
C GLU A 200 1.95 -2.94 19.73
N VAL A 201 0.70 -3.35 19.51
CA VAL A 201 -0.44 -2.42 19.51
C VAL A 201 -0.72 -1.99 20.96
N ALA A 202 -0.70 -0.69 21.22
CA ALA A 202 -0.95 -0.20 22.58
C ALA A 202 -2.36 -0.60 23.05
N GLN A 203 -2.48 -0.98 24.34
CA GLN A 203 -3.71 -1.55 24.90
C GLN A 203 -4.98 -0.71 24.63
N ARG A 204 -4.87 0.63 24.66
CA ARG A 204 -6.00 1.52 24.35
C ARG A 204 -6.53 1.32 22.93
N TYR A 205 -5.62 1.18 21.95
CA TYR A 205 -5.97 1.01 20.55
C TYR A 205 -6.43 -0.42 20.24
N GLN A 206 -5.89 -1.43 20.94
CA GLN A 206 -6.43 -2.79 20.86
C GLN A 206 -7.91 -2.84 21.25
N ARG A 207 -8.32 -2.11 22.31
CA ARG A 207 -9.72 -2.03 22.73
C ARG A 207 -10.59 -1.35 21.68
N GLU A 208 -10.13 -0.26 21.08
CA GLU A 208 -10.84 0.42 20.00
C GLU A 208 -11.01 -0.52 18.79
N ILE A 209 -9.91 -1.11 18.28
CA ILE A 209 -9.92 -2.05 17.16
C ILE A 209 -10.88 -3.23 17.42
N LYS A 210 -10.82 -3.81 18.62
CA LYS A 210 -11.73 -4.89 19.02
C LYS A 210 -13.19 -4.43 18.98
N ALA A 211 -13.51 -3.25 19.53
CA ALA A 211 -14.87 -2.75 19.53
C ALA A 211 -15.43 -2.58 18.09
N MET A 212 -14.60 -2.15 17.14
CA MET A 212 -15.01 -2.04 15.74
C MET A 212 -15.15 -3.41 15.06
N ALA A 213 -14.29 -4.37 15.40
CA ALA A 213 -14.44 -5.74 14.93
C ALA A 213 -15.73 -6.39 15.46
N ASP A 214 -16.05 -6.19 16.75
CA ASP A 214 -17.28 -6.67 17.39
C ASP A 214 -18.54 -6.03 16.77
N GLN A 215 -18.42 -4.82 16.20
CA GLN A 215 -19.47 -4.14 15.43
C GLN A 215 -19.55 -4.60 13.97
N GLY A 216 -18.69 -5.51 13.53
CA GLY A 216 -18.64 -5.96 12.13
C GLY A 216 -18.07 -4.94 11.15
N ARG A 217 -17.40 -3.87 11.62
CA ARG A 217 -16.82 -2.81 10.78
C ARG A 217 -15.36 -3.06 10.41
N CYS A 218 -14.74 -4.08 11.00
CA CYS A 218 -13.31 -4.33 10.89
C CYS A 218 -12.99 -5.82 10.90
N THR A 219 -12.13 -6.25 9.98
CA THR A 219 -11.47 -7.56 9.96
C THR A 219 -9.99 -7.37 10.28
N VAL A 220 -9.45 -8.20 11.18
CA VAL A 220 -8.03 -8.16 11.57
C VAL A 220 -7.30 -9.38 11.01
N LEU A 221 -6.22 -9.13 10.27
CA LEU A 221 -5.31 -10.14 9.71
C LEU A 221 -3.95 -10.03 10.42
N PRO A 222 -3.67 -10.87 11.43
CA PRO A 222 -2.41 -10.80 12.15
C PRO A 222 -1.26 -11.38 11.32
N VAL A 223 -0.11 -10.70 11.33
CA VAL A 223 1.14 -11.18 10.74
C VAL A 223 2.28 -11.12 11.75
N ASN A 224 3.32 -11.93 11.55
CA ASN A 224 4.49 -12.00 12.41
C ASN A 224 5.35 -10.74 12.33
N ARG A 225 5.55 -10.23 11.11
CA ARG A 225 6.36 -9.04 10.87
C ARG A 225 5.86 -8.27 9.65
N LEU A 226 5.65 -6.95 9.74
CA LEU A 226 5.39 -6.04 8.62
C LEU A 226 6.69 -5.39 8.13
N PHE A 227 7.53 -6.16 7.43
CA PHE A 227 8.81 -5.65 6.93
C PHE A 227 8.68 -4.62 5.78
N THR A 228 7.48 -4.39 5.26
CA THR A 228 7.18 -3.38 4.22
C THR A 228 6.79 -2.01 4.78
N GLU A 229 6.46 -1.93 6.08
CA GLU A 229 5.96 -0.71 6.73
C GLU A 229 7.09 0.28 7.01
N ASP A 230 6.82 1.58 6.79
CA ASP A 230 7.80 2.66 6.94
C ASP A 230 9.14 2.43 6.20
N ARG A 231 9.16 1.53 5.22
CA ARG A 231 10.32 1.24 4.38
C ARG A 231 10.29 2.02 3.07
N GLY A 232 11.47 2.09 2.46
CA GLY A 232 11.67 2.70 1.15
C GLY A 232 10.86 2.02 0.04
N PRO A 233 10.76 2.69 -1.12
CA PRO A 233 10.06 2.18 -2.31
C PRO A 233 10.63 0.85 -2.82
N ALA A 234 11.88 0.53 -2.45
CA ALA A 234 12.51 -0.74 -2.80
C ALA A 234 11.78 -1.96 -2.25
N VAL A 235 11.00 -1.78 -1.17
CA VAL A 235 10.28 -2.87 -0.48
C VAL A 235 8.78 -2.78 -0.74
N SER A 236 8.22 -1.57 -0.79
CA SER A 236 6.77 -1.34 -0.93
C SER A 236 6.31 -1.10 -2.37
N GLY A 237 7.24 -0.79 -3.30
CA GLY A 237 6.94 -0.46 -4.70
C GLY A 237 6.36 0.94 -4.91
N VAL A 238 6.23 1.74 -3.84
CA VAL A 238 5.57 3.06 -3.84
C VAL A 238 6.35 4.03 -2.94
N TRP A 239 6.45 5.30 -3.33
CA TRP A 239 6.82 6.37 -2.39
C TRP A 239 5.74 7.46 -2.34
N SER A 240 5.65 8.11 -1.19
CA SER A 240 4.84 9.32 -1.01
C SER A 240 5.75 10.54 -1.04
N THR A 241 5.27 11.62 -1.63
CA THR A 241 5.99 12.89 -1.68
C THR A 241 5.26 13.93 -0.83
N VAL A 242 6.03 14.65 -0.03
CA VAL A 242 5.60 15.70 0.91
C VAL A 242 6.13 17.03 0.37
N TYR A 243 5.27 18.06 0.36
CA TYR A 243 5.61 19.43 -0.06
C TYR A 243 5.30 20.41 1.09
N PRO A 244 6.14 20.47 2.15
CA PRO A 244 5.79 21.20 3.37
C PRO A 244 5.45 22.67 3.12
N GLN A 245 6.24 23.36 2.27
CA GLN A 245 6.04 24.77 1.97
C GLN A 245 4.69 25.06 1.28
N ILE A 246 4.22 24.16 0.41
CA ILE A 246 2.92 24.30 -0.27
C ILE A 246 1.78 24.11 0.75
N LEU A 247 1.90 23.10 1.61
CA LEU A 247 0.90 22.80 2.63
C LEU A 247 0.81 23.89 3.70
N ASP A 248 1.94 24.48 4.08
CA ASP A 248 1.96 25.65 4.97
C ASP A 248 1.37 26.90 4.28
N ALA A 249 1.66 27.10 3.00
CA ALA A 249 1.15 28.23 2.23
C ALA A 249 -0.38 28.17 2.01
N VAL A 250 -0.96 26.97 1.83
CA VAL A 250 -2.43 26.81 1.73
C VAL A 250 -3.11 27.04 3.09
N ARG A 251 -2.51 26.55 4.19
CA ARG A 251 -3.02 26.74 5.56
C ARG A 251 -3.11 28.22 5.95
N GLN A 252 -2.13 29.02 5.55
CA GLN A 252 -2.11 30.46 5.84
C GLN A 252 -3.14 31.26 5.04
N ARG A 253 -3.56 30.74 3.87
CA ARG A 253 -4.50 31.42 2.98
C ARG A 253 -5.95 31.00 3.17
N PHE A 254 -6.20 29.75 3.54
CA PHE A 254 -7.54 29.18 3.55
C PHE A 254 -7.89 28.59 4.91
N GLU A 255 -9.01 29.04 5.50
CA GLU A 255 -9.48 28.56 6.80
C GLU A 255 -9.82 27.06 6.79
N TRP A 256 -10.43 26.58 5.71
CA TRP A 256 -10.75 25.15 5.53
C TRP A 256 -9.48 24.27 5.52
N ALA A 257 -8.34 24.82 5.08
CA ALA A 257 -7.10 24.08 4.90
C ALA A 257 -6.29 23.94 6.19
N ARG A 258 -6.80 24.33 7.36
CA ARG A 258 -6.08 24.31 8.65
C ARG A 258 -5.38 22.98 8.97
N ASP A 259 -5.95 21.88 8.49
CA ASP A 259 -5.47 20.51 8.70
C ASP A 259 -4.65 19.93 7.53
N ALA A 260 -4.37 20.71 6.47
CA ALA A 260 -3.62 20.27 5.31
C ALA A 260 -2.12 20.11 5.64
N TYR A 261 -1.73 18.91 6.04
CA TYR A 261 -0.35 18.53 6.36
C TYR A 261 -0.01 17.15 5.76
N GLY A 262 1.27 16.77 5.80
CA GLY A 262 1.71 15.42 5.44
C GLY A 262 1.97 15.23 3.95
N ALA A 263 1.89 13.99 3.46
CA ALA A 263 2.18 13.73 2.05
C ALA A 263 1.12 14.34 1.14
N GLY A 264 1.55 14.94 0.02
CA GLY A 264 0.68 15.60 -0.96
C GLY A 264 0.41 14.78 -2.22
N THR A 265 1.31 13.87 -2.59
CA THR A 265 1.18 13.02 -3.79
C THR A 265 1.79 11.61 -3.59
N PHE A 266 1.46 10.70 -4.52
CA PHE A 266 1.93 9.31 -4.55
C PHE A 266 2.49 8.91 -5.91
N TYR A 267 3.59 8.14 -5.92
CA TYR A 267 4.19 7.61 -7.14
C TYR A 267 4.22 6.07 -7.10
N HIS A 268 3.55 5.45 -8.09
CA HIS A 268 3.25 4.01 -8.13
C HIS A 268 4.07 3.21 -9.17
N GLN A 269 4.88 3.88 -9.99
CA GLN A 269 5.74 3.23 -11.00
C GLN A 269 7.20 3.52 -10.66
N VAL A 270 7.68 2.82 -9.63
CA VAL A 270 9.09 2.91 -9.20
C VAL A 270 9.93 1.77 -9.79
N SER A 271 9.32 0.83 -10.53
CA SER A 271 10.04 -0.29 -11.12
C SER A 271 9.71 -0.52 -12.59
N SER A 272 10.71 -0.83 -13.42
CA SER A 272 10.55 -1.25 -14.81
C SER A 272 11.44 -2.46 -15.12
N SER A 273 10.90 -3.46 -15.80
CA SER A 273 11.54 -4.76 -16.09
C SER A 273 12.39 -4.78 -17.37
N GLN A 274 12.65 -3.64 -18.01
CA GLN A 274 13.05 -3.58 -19.43
C GLN A 274 14.55 -3.29 -19.74
N VAL A 275 15.44 -3.05 -18.77
CA VAL A 275 16.85 -2.67 -19.02
C VAL A 275 17.84 -3.44 -18.13
N LYS A 276 19.12 -3.54 -18.54
CA LYS A 276 20.18 -4.22 -17.78
C LYS A 276 20.61 -3.40 -16.53
N PRO A 277 20.96 -4.04 -15.39
CA PRO A 277 21.13 -3.38 -14.08
C PRO A 277 22.09 -2.18 -14.02
N ARG A 278 23.20 -2.20 -14.77
CA ARG A 278 24.25 -1.16 -14.74
C ARG A 278 23.91 0.11 -15.52
N GLN A 279 22.87 0.11 -16.36
CA GLN A 279 22.62 1.18 -17.33
C GLN A 279 21.48 2.13 -16.96
N GLY A 280 20.82 1.95 -15.81
CA GLY A 280 19.59 2.66 -15.50
C GLY A 280 19.42 3.11 -14.05
N ILE A 281 20.52 3.43 -13.37
CA ILE A 281 20.47 4.19 -12.12
C ILE A 281 20.59 5.67 -12.49
N GLY A 282 19.72 6.53 -11.96
CA GLY A 282 19.72 7.97 -12.23
C GLY A 282 18.87 8.40 -13.44
N THR A 283 18.11 7.48 -14.05
CA THR A 283 17.15 7.84 -15.11
C THR A 283 15.73 7.96 -14.53
N PRO A 284 14.93 8.96 -14.92
CA PRO A 284 13.61 9.21 -14.31
C PRO A 284 12.61 8.04 -14.44
N ASP A 285 12.76 7.23 -15.49
CA ASP A 285 11.91 6.09 -15.81
C ASP A 285 12.41 4.75 -15.22
N TYR A 286 13.59 4.72 -14.59
CA TYR A 286 14.25 3.47 -14.23
C TYR A 286 14.95 3.52 -12.87
N ASN A 287 14.49 2.68 -11.96
CA ASN A 287 15.01 2.59 -10.59
C ASN A 287 15.36 1.11 -10.27
N MET A 288 16.46 0.61 -10.85
CA MET A 288 16.79 -0.83 -10.78
C MET A 288 16.89 -1.46 -9.40
N PRO A 289 17.54 -0.82 -8.42
CA PRO A 289 17.60 -1.39 -7.08
C PRO A 289 16.21 -1.61 -6.47
N VAL A 290 15.26 -0.71 -6.79
CA VAL A 290 13.86 -0.84 -6.38
C VAL A 290 13.16 -1.95 -7.15
N THR A 291 13.32 -1.99 -8.48
CA THR A 291 12.74 -3.03 -9.32
C THR A 291 13.18 -4.42 -8.86
N GLN A 292 14.48 -4.62 -8.64
CA GLN A 292 15.00 -5.94 -8.30
C GLN A 292 14.53 -6.40 -6.93
N MET A 293 14.57 -5.55 -5.89
CA MET A 293 14.14 -5.97 -4.56
C MET A 293 12.64 -6.21 -4.47
N TYR A 294 11.84 -5.25 -4.92
CA TYR A 294 10.38 -5.39 -4.87
C TYR A 294 9.95 -6.62 -5.67
N ALA A 295 10.52 -6.83 -6.87
CA ALA A 295 10.22 -8.01 -7.68
C ALA A 295 10.66 -9.31 -7.01
N SER A 296 11.86 -9.37 -6.41
CA SER A 296 12.34 -10.57 -5.71
C SER A 296 11.46 -10.95 -4.52
N LEU A 297 11.07 -9.96 -3.70
CA LEU A 297 10.16 -10.20 -2.58
C LEU A 297 8.77 -10.62 -3.07
N TYR A 298 8.25 -9.95 -4.10
CA TYR A 298 6.98 -10.29 -4.71
C TYR A 298 6.98 -11.71 -5.31
N VAL A 299 8.08 -12.13 -5.94
CA VAL A 299 8.27 -13.51 -6.43
C VAL A 299 8.25 -14.49 -5.26
N GLY A 300 8.96 -14.22 -4.17
CA GLY A 300 8.94 -15.07 -2.98
C GLY A 300 7.54 -15.22 -2.38
N ILE A 301 6.82 -14.12 -2.20
CA ILE A 301 5.42 -14.13 -1.73
C ILE A 301 4.55 -14.93 -2.71
N SER A 302 4.70 -14.72 -4.02
CA SER A 302 3.93 -15.44 -5.05
C SER A 302 4.22 -16.94 -5.07
N THR A 303 5.47 -17.35 -4.84
CA THR A 303 5.87 -18.75 -4.68
C THR A 303 5.19 -19.37 -3.47
N ALA A 304 5.19 -18.67 -2.34
CA ALA A 304 4.50 -19.13 -1.13
C ALA A 304 2.97 -19.22 -1.31
N VAL A 305 2.32 -18.23 -1.95
CA VAL A 305 0.89 -18.28 -2.26
C VAL A 305 0.56 -19.52 -3.09
N ARG A 306 1.38 -19.85 -4.10
CA ARG A 306 1.19 -21.05 -4.91
C ARG A 306 1.31 -22.33 -4.10
N ALA A 307 2.33 -22.45 -3.26
CA ALA A 307 2.54 -23.63 -2.44
C ALA A 307 1.40 -23.85 -1.43
N LEU A 308 0.89 -22.78 -0.80
CA LEU A 308 -0.28 -22.84 0.08
C LEU A 308 -1.51 -23.39 -0.64
N ARG A 309 -1.77 -22.92 -1.87
CA ARG A 309 -2.86 -23.43 -2.70
C ARG A 309 -2.65 -24.89 -3.10
N ASP A 310 -1.42 -25.27 -3.45
CA ASP A 310 -1.09 -26.65 -3.82
C ASP A 310 -1.27 -27.60 -2.62
N ALA A 311 -1.02 -27.14 -1.39
CA ALA A 311 -1.30 -27.87 -0.16
C ALA A 311 -2.81 -28.11 0.04
N GLU A 312 -3.65 -27.11 -0.20
CA GLU A 312 -5.11 -27.27 -0.12
C GLU A 312 -5.68 -28.17 -1.21
N ALA A 313 -5.15 -28.07 -2.43
CA ALA A 313 -5.53 -28.94 -3.52
C ALA A 313 -5.16 -30.41 -3.21
N ALA A 314 -4.00 -30.62 -2.57
CA ALA A 314 -3.57 -31.93 -2.11
C ALA A 314 -4.48 -32.46 -0.99
N GLU A 315 -4.85 -31.61 -0.01
CA GLU A 315 -5.80 -31.96 1.05
C GLU A 315 -7.14 -32.39 0.48
N LYS A 316 -7.71 -31.60 -0.44
CA LYS A 316 -8.99 -31.92 -1.08
C LYS A 316 -8.91 -33.24 -1.84
N LYS A 317 -7.87 -33.44 -2.65
CA LYS A 317 -7.68 -34.67 -3.42
C LYS A 317 -7.54 -35.89 -2.51
N LEU A 318 -6.81 -35.76 -1.41
CA LEU A 318 -6.66 -36.84 -0.43
C LEU A 318 -8.00 -37.14 0.25
N ALA A 319 -8.76 -36.10 0.62
CA ALA A 319 -10.09 -36.25 1.21
C ALA A 319 -11.05 -37.00 0.26
N ASP A 320 -11.00 -36.71 -1.04
CA ASP A 320 -11.80 -37.39 -2.07
C ASP A 320 -11.36 -38.85 -2.27
N GLN A 321 -10.10 -39.20 -1.99
CA GLN A 321 -9.55 -40.55 -2.19
C GLN A 321 -9.76 -41.49 -1.01
N VAL A 322 -9.51 -41.04 0.22
CA VAL A 322 -9.54 -41.89 1.42
C VAL A 322 -10.66 -41.54 2.40
N GLY A 323 -11.37 -40.42 2.20
CA GLY A 323 -12.37 -39.91 3.12
C GLY A 323 -11.77 -39.23 4.35
N ARG A 324 -12.32 -38.07 4.75
CA ARG A 324 -11.81 -37.27 5.89
C ARG A 324 -11.86 -38.00 7.23
N GLU A 325 -12.78 -38.95 7.39
CA GLU A 325 -12.97 -39.73 8.61
C GLU A 325 -12.02 -40.94 8.72
N SER A 326 -11.25 -41.22 7.66
CA SER A 326 -10.27 -42.31 7.69
C SER A 326 -9.15 -42.02 8.69
N SER A 327 -8.79 -43.04 9.48
CA SER A 327 -7.66 -42.95 10.41
C SER A 327 -6.33 -42.66 9.71
N ALA A 328 -6.21 -43.00 8.41
CA ALA A 328 -5.02 -42.73 7.61
C ALA A 328 -4.98 -41.32 7.01
N PHE A 329 -6.11 -40.61 6.95
CA PHE A 329 -6.20 -39.29 6.31
C PHE A 329 -5.28 -38.27 7.00
N ALA A 330 -5.31 -38.21 8.34
CA ALA A 330 -4.54 -37.25 9.11
C ALA A 330 -3.02 -37.46 8.94
N GLU A 331 -2.56 -38.71 8.93
CA GLU A 331 -1.14 -39.05 8.79
C GLU A 331 -0.65 -38.74 7.37
N MET A 332 -1.39 -39.19 6.34
CA MET A 332 -1.05 -38.91 4.93
C MET A 332 -1.09 -37.41 4.61
N LEU A 333 -2.02 -36.67 5.22
CA LEU A 333 -2.11 -35.21 5.05
C LEU A 333 -0.89 -34.53 5.67
N ALA A 334 -0.50 -34.92 6.88
CA ALA A 334 0.65 -34.36 7.58
C ALA A 334 1.95 -34.62 6.81
N GLU A 335 2.15 -35.84 6.30
CA GLU A 335 3.31 -36.18 5.45
C GLU A 335 3.33 -35.30 4.19
N ARG A 336 2.19 -35.20 3.50
CA ARG A 336 2.09 -34.42 2.26
C ARG A 336 2.31 -32.93 2.48
N GLN A 337 1.81 -32.37 3.58
CA GLN A 337 2.02 -30.98 3.97
C GLN A 337 3.49 -30.74 4.33
N ALA A 338 4.14 -31.66 5.04
CA ALA A 338 5.56 -31.57 5.38
C ALA A 338 6.45 -31.55 4.13
N ASP A 339 6.15 -32.38 3.12
CA ASP A 339 6.87 -32.37 1.83
C ASP A 339 6.75 -31.02 1.11
N ILE A 340 5.52 -30.49 1.01
CA ILE A 340 5.26 -29.20 0.34
C ILE A 340 5.97 -28.07 1.09
N ASP A 341 5.90 -28.06 2.42
CA ASP A 341 6.53 -27.04 3.25
C ASP A 341 8.07 -27.09 3.14
N LEU A 342 8.66 -28.30 3.10
CA LEU A 342 10.10 -28.49 2.92
C LEU A 342 10.57 -27.95 1.57
N ASP A 343 9.86 -28.30 0.49
CA ASP A 343 10.18 -27.84 -0.86
C ASP A 343 10.01 -26.31 -0.99
N LEU A 344 8.93 -25.76 -0.43
CA LEU A 344 8.70 -24.33 -0.38
C LEU A 344 9.85 -23.61 0.34
N ARG A 345 10.22 -24.06 1.54
CA ARG A 345 11.30 -23.45 2.33
C ARG A 345 12.62 -23.45 1.56
N ARG A 346 13.00 -24.58 0.96
CA ARG A 346 14.22 -24.67 0.14
C ARG A 346 14.21 -23.69 -1.03
N GLN A 347 13.07 -23.55 -1.72
CA GLN A 347 12.94 -22.60 -2.83
C GLN A 347 13.06 -21.15 -2.35
N LEU A 348 12.38 -20.79 -1.26
CA LEU A 348 12.44 -19.43 -0.70
C LEU A 348 13.83 -19.09 -0.18
N GLU A 349 14.49 -20.01 0.51
CA GLU A 349 15.86 -19.82 0.99
C GLU A 349 16.84 -19.61 -0.15
N TYR A 350 16.73 -20.40 -1.23
CA TYR A 350 17.54 -20.22 -2.43
C TYR A 350 17.29 -18.85 -3.09
N GLN A 351 16.02 -18.45 -3.23
CA GLN A 351 15.65 -17.16 -3.79
C GLN A 351 16.17 -15.99 -2.93
N LEU A 352 16.03 -16.09 -1.61
CA LEU A 352 16.55 -15.10 -0.66
C LEU A 352 18.07 -15.03 -0.68
N MET A 353 18.77 -16.16 -0.82
CA MET A 353 20.22 -16.20 -0.99
C MET A 353 20.64 -15.45 -2.27
N LYS A 354 20.02 -15.77 -3.41
CA LYS A 354 20.28 -15.06 -4.68
C LYS A 354 19.95 -13.59 -4.61
N PHE A 355 18.89 -13.25 -3.89
CA PHE A 355 18.53 -11.87 -3.66
C PHE A 355 19.58 -11.13 -2.82
N ARG A 356 20.11 -11.74 -1.76
CA ARG A 356 21.20 -11.17 -0.95
C ARG A 356 22.46 -10.93 -1.76
N GLU A 357 22.86 -11.89 -2.60
CA GLU A 357 23.99 -11.74 -3.54
C GLU A 357 23.78 -10.50 -4.44
N ALA A 358 22.60 -10.36 -5.04
CA ALA A 358 22.28 -9.22 -5.90
C ALA A 358 22.33 -7.88 -5.15
N VAL A 359 21.84 -7.80 -3.90
CA VAL A 359 21.91 -6.58 -3.11
C VAL A 359 23.34 -6.24 -2.71
N GLU A 360 24.18 -7.22 -2.40
CA GLU A 360 25.59 -6.99 -2.11
C GLU A 360 26.35 -6.43 -3.32
N GLU A 361 26.01 -6.87 -4.54
CA GLU A 361 26.55 -6.33 -5.79
C GLU A 361 26.09 -4.89 -6.08
N MET A 362 24.98 -4.44 -5.47
CA MET A 362 24.42 -3.10 -5.63
C MET A 362 25.03 -2.05 -4.69
N LYS A 363 26.08 -2.36 -3.92
CA LYS A 363 26.75 -1.36 -3.06
C LYS A 363 27.20 -0.13 -3.90
N PRO A 364 26.94 1.11 -3.43
CA PRO A 364 26.56 1.47 -2.07
C PRO A 364 25.03 1.50 -1.78
N TYR A 365 24.17 1.10 -2.70
CA TYR A 365 22.72 1.19 -2.51
C TYR A 365 22.21 0.15 -1.49
N SER A 366 21.41 0.62 -0.54
CA SER A 366 20.71 -0.20 0.44
C SER A 366 19.22 0.13 0.41
N PRO A 367 18.34 -0.85 0.19
CA PRO A 367 16.90 -0.61 0.05
C PRO A 367 16.22 -0.08 1.32
N LEU A 368 16.91 -0.17 2.45
CA LEU A 368 16.47 0.25 3.76
C LEU A 368 17.06 1.61 4.14
N ASP A 369 17.95 2.14 3.30
CA ASP A 369 18.59 3.42 3.54
C ASP A 369 17.77 4.55 2.91
N LYS A 370 17.62 5.62 3.68
CA LYS A 370 16.99 6.87 3.25
C LYS A 370 17.79 7.49 2.12
N GLU A 371 19.11 7.37 2.15
CA GLU A 371 19.96 7.90 1.09
C GLU A 371 19.71 7.19 -0.24
N THR A 372 19.49 5.88 -0.20
CA THR A 372 19.08 5.14 -1.41
C THR A 372 17.72 5.62 -1.90
N THR A 373 16.75 5.81 -0.99
CA THR A 373 15.45 6.38 -1.36
C THR A 373 15.59 7.77 -2.00
N ARG A 374 16.48 8.62 -1.49
CA ARG A 374 16.77 9.95 -2.02
C ARG A 374 17.33 9.87 -3.44
N ILE A 375 18.40 9.08 -3.64
CA ILE A 375 19.07 8.92 -4.94
C ILE A 375 18.10 8.40 -6.02
N LEU A 376 17.14 7.55 -5.64
CA LEU A 376 16.15 6.99 -6.56
C LEU A 376 15.00 7.95 -6.88
N ALA A 377 14.62 8.82 -5.94
CA ALA A 377 13.53 9.76 -6.13
C ALA A 377 13.99 11.06 -6.82
N GLU A 378 15.20 11.52 -6.50
CA GLU A 378 15.74 12.82 -6.91
C GLU A 378 15.72 13.05 -8.43
N PRO A 379 16.17 12.13 -9.31
CA PRO A 379 16.13 12.35 -10.75
C PRO A 379 14.72 12.63 -11.28
N ARG A 380 13.72 11.94 -10.72
CA ARG A 380 12.32 12.11 -11.13
C ARG A 380 11.70 13.39 -10.57
N VAL A 381 12.13 13.81 -9.38
CA VAL A 381 11.73 15.11 -8.84
C VAL A 381 12.35 16.23 -9.68
N HIS A 382 13.65 16.14 -10.02
CA HIS A 382 14.34 17.14 -10.83
C HIS A 382 13.86 17.20 -12.29
N GLU A 383 13.36 16.11 -12.84
CA GLU A 383 12.67 16.14 -14.13
C GLU A 383 11.42 17.05 -14.08
N ALA A 384 10.65 16.98 -12.99
CA ALA A 384 9.44 17.78 -12.82
C ALA A 384 9.72 19.20 -12.29
N HIS A 385 10.74 19.34 -11.44
CA HIS A 385 11.12 20.55 -10.68
C HIS A 385 12.66 20.63 -10.58
N PRO A 386 13.36 21.18 -11.60
CA PRO A 386 14.82 21.11 -11.70
C PRO A 386 15.59 21.72 -10.53
N ASP A 387 15.04 22.76 -9.91
CA ASP A 387 15.69 23.52 -8.83
C ASP A 387 15.23 23.07 -7.43
N ALA A 388 14.51 21.95 -7.34
CA ALA A 388 14.01 21.46 -6.06
C ALA A 388 15.11 20.79 -5.21
N VAL A 389 15.02 20.93 -3.89
CA VAL A 389 15.88 20.19 -2.96
C VAL A 389 15.13 18.97 -2.43
N VAL A 390 15.77 17.80 -2.53
CA VAL A 390 15.17 16.51 -2.16
C VAL A 390 15.81 15.96 -0.89
N THR A 391 14.99 15.70 0.13
CA THR A 391 15.39 14.99 1.36
C THR A 391 14.42 13.85 1.65
N VAL A 392 14.76 12.97 2.59
CA VAL A 392 13.92 11.81 2.93
C VAL A 392 13.71 11.72 4.44
N SER A 393 12.45 11.59 4.87
CA SER A 393 12.08 11.49 6.29
C SER A 393 12.49 10.13 6.90
N SER A 394 12.36 10.00 8.23
CA SER A 394 12.59 8.72 8.91
C SER A 394 11.70 7.59 8.40
N SER A 395 10.47 7.91 8.02
CA SER A 395 9.50 6.97 7.44
C SER A 395 9.64 6.84 5.92
N HIS A 396 10.79 7.21 5.33
CA HIS A 396 11.03 7.14 3.89
C HIS A 396 10.04 7.94 3.03
N LEU A 397 9.55 9.09 3.53
CA LEU A 397 8.76 10.02 2.73
C LEU A 397 9.70 10.98 1.99
N VAL A 398 9.48 11.19 0.70
CA VAL A 398 10.30 12.07 -0.13
C VAL A 398 9.84 13.50 0.12
N ARG A 399 10.68 14.31 0.77
CA ARG A 399 10.41 15.72 1.02
C ARG A 399 11.01 16.55 -0.09
N VAL A 400 10.17 17.37 -0.71
CA VAL A 400 10.56 18.23 -1.82
C VAL A 400 10.38 19.68 -1.37
N THR A 401 11.50 20.39 -1.32
CA THR A 401 11.55 21.83 -1.09
C THR A 401 11.62 22.51 -2.46
N LEU A 402 10.65 23.38 -2.75
CA LEU A 402 10.49 24.04 -4.04
C LEU A 402 11.00 25.49 -3.97
N PRO A 403 11.44 26.08 -5.09
CA PRO A 403 11.70 27.52 -5.17
C PRO A 403 10.44 28.35 -4.91
N ASP A 404 10.62 29.55 -4.34
CA ASP A 404 9.51 30.47 -4.02
C ASP A 404 8.63 30.83 -5.24
N SER A 405 9.23 30.87 -6.43
CA SER A 405 8.53 31.10 -7.70
C SER A 405 7.54 29.98 -8.02
N GLU A 406 7.91 28.73 -7.78
CA GLU A 406 7.03 27.58 -8.00
C GLU A 406 5.93 27.51 -6.94
N ILE A 407 6.26 27.80 -5.68
CA ILE A 407 5.28 27.90 -4.60
C ILE A 407 4.23 28.95 -4.96
N SER A 408 4.66 30.14 -5.36
CA SER A 408 3.76 31.24 -5.75
C SER A 408 2.86 30.85 -6.92
N ARG A 409 3.42 30.17 -7.93
CA ARG A 409 2.66 29.65 -9.09
C ARG A 409 1.60 28.64 -8.68
N VAL A 410 1.94 27.65 -7.86
CA VAL A 410 0.99 26.62 -7.39
C VAL A 410 -0.10 27.23 -6.52
N MET A 411 0.23 28.21 -5.69
CA MET A 411 -0.76 28.87 -4.84
C MET A 411 -1.72 29.76 -5.62
N LEU A 412 -1.24 30.48 -6.64
CA LEU A 412 -2.12 31.22 -7.55
C LEU A 412 -3.09 30.29 -8.28
N GLU A 413 -2.61 29.12 -8.70
CA GLU A 413 -3.43 28.09 -9.32
C GLU A 413 -4.48 27.55 -8.34
N ALA A 414 -4.09 27.25 -7.10
CA ALA A 414 -5.02 26.81 -6.06
C ALA A 414 -6.12 27.84 -5.80
N GLU A 415 -5.76 29.12 -5.63
CA GLU A 415 -6.71 30.23 -5.48
C GLU A 415 -7.68 30.30 -6.67
N ARG A 416 -7.16 30.19 -7.90
CA ARG A 416 -7.99 30.22 -9.10
C ARG A 416 -8.96 29.05 -9.15
N GLU A 417 -8.50 27.82 -8.98
CA GLU A 417 -9.35 26.62 -9.08
C GLU A 417 -10.42 26.59 -7.99
N ILE A 418 -10.08 26.96 -6.75
CA ILE A 418 -11.04 27.06 -5.65
C ILE A 418 -12.06 28.16 -5.91
N ALA A 419 -11.63 29.34 -6.39
CA ALA A 419 -12.52 30.45 -6.68
C ALA A 419 -13.45 30.18 -7.89
N LEU A 420 -13.00 29.39 -8.85
CA LEU A 420 -13.82 28.96 -9.98
C LEU A 420 -15.01 28.10 -9.54
N GLY A 421 -14.86 27.33 -8.46
CA GLY A 421 -15.93 26.48 -7.90
C GLY A 421 -16.50 25.47 -8.89
N LYS A 422 -15.71 25.10 -9.91
CA LYS A 422 -16.12 24.10 -10.90
C LYS A 422 -16.03 22.72 -10.28
N ASP A 423 -16.99 21.87 -10.63
CA ASP A 423 -16.94 20.47 -10.25
C ASP A 423 -15.73 19.81 -10.93
N VAL A 424 -14.76 19.36 -10.13
CA VAL A 424 -13.54 18.70 -10.63
C VAL A 424 -13.76 17.24 -11.03
N LEU A 425 -14.97 16.72 -10.83
CA LEU A 425 -15.42 15.38 -11.21
C LEU A 425 -16.39 15.41 -12.40
N ASP A 426 -16.71 16.58 -12.97
CA ASP A 426 -17.66 16.75 -14.08
C ASP A 426 -17.16 16.19 -15.44
N ASP A 427 -15.96 15.61 -15.49
CA ASP A 427 -15.48 14.89 -16.68
C ASP A 427 -16.30 13.61 -16.90
N ASP A 428 -16.74 13.38 -18.14
CA ASP A 428 -17.57 12.24 -18.62
C ASP A 428 -17.01 10.83 -18.27
N TRP A 429 -15.82 10.76 -17.68
CA TRP A 429 -15.12 9.55 -17.27
C TRP A 429 -15.57 8.97 -15.93
N PHE A 430 -16.38 9.69 -15.14
CA PHE A 430 -16.85 9.25 -13.81
C PHE A 430 -18.32 8.80 -13.76
N ARG A 431 -19.00 8.68 -14.91
CA ARG A 431 -20.37 8.14 -15.03
C ARG A 431 -20.43 6.62 -15.10
#